data_AF-A0A521A939-F1
#
_entry.id   AF-A0A521A939-F1
#
_cell.length_a   1.000
_cell.length_b   1.000
_cell.length_c   1.000
_cell.angle_alpha   90.00
_cell.angle_beta   90.00
_cell.angle_gamma   90.00
#
_symmetry.space_group_name_H-M   'P 1'
#
loop_
_entity.id
_entity.type
_entity.pdbx_description
1 polymer ?
#
loop_
_entity_poly.entity_id
_entity_poly.type
_entity_poly.pdbx_seq_one_letter_code
_entity_poly.pdbx_strand_id
1 'polypeptide(L)'
;MRNEEIYHIDSMGEMLTQFPEMTKKEIIAQAEQNALQMMDDGHLDEFETIASVERLKAYVESYSKSIRKMIDQVPEKEYKKSNVVFSMRNTGDRLDYMQDDIYEKLSNQLKERADLLKVAYKSTDAIYDADGVQVPKVGIKTHGGEVLTIKF
;
A
#
# COMPACT_ATOMS: atom_id res chain seq x y z
N MET A 1 18.40 16.83 -20.85
CA MET A 1 17.60 15.63 -21.13
C MET A 1 17.86 15.24 -22.57
N ARG A 2 18.15 13.96 -22.82
CA ARG A 2 18.34 13.45 -24.19
C ARG A 2 16.98 13.40 -24.89
N ASN A 3 16.95 13.52 -26.22
CA ASN A 3 15.69 13.57 -26.98
C ASN A 3 14.77 12.37 -26.66
N GLU A 4 15.33 11.17 -26.48
CA GLU A 4 14.60 9.96 -26.09
C GLU A 4 13.89 10.09 -24.72
N GLU A 5 14.54 10.71 -23.73
CA GLU A 5 13.95 10.93 -22.40
C GLU A 5 12.74 11.89 -22.47
N ILE A 6 12.78 12.86 -23.39
CA ILE A 6 11.70 13.81 -23.63
C ILE A 6 10.50 13.08 -24.26
N TYR A 7 10.72 12.25 -25.29
CA TYR A 7 9.67 11.44 -25.91
C TYR A 7 8.98 10.49 -24.92
N HIS A 8 9.75 9.86 -24.01
CA HIS A 8 9.17 8.99 -22.99
C HIS A 8 8.32 9.76 -21.97
N ILE A 9 8.73 10.97 -21.58
CA ILE A 9 7.94 11.84 -20.70
C ILE A 9 6.64 12.26 -21.37
N ASP A 10 6.68 12.65 -22.64
CA ASP A 10 5.50 13.06 -23.40
C ASP A 10 4.50 11.90 -23.57
N SER A 11 5.00 10.70 -23.88
CA SER A 11 4.18 9.47 -23.95
C SER A 11 3.53 9.13 -22.60
N MET A 12 4.24 9.32 -21.48
CA MET A 12 3.65 9.14 -20.14
C MET A 12 2.56 10.17 -19.84
N GLY A 13 2.76 11.43 -20.23
CA GLY A 13 1.74 12.49 -20.08
C GLY A 13 0.45 12.18 -20.85
N GLU A 14 0.58 11.64 -22.06
CA GLU A 14 -0.54 11.15 -22.85
C GLU A 14 -1.27 10.01 -22.15
N MET A 15 -0.55 8.99 -21.65
CA MET A 15 -1.17 7.88 -20.90
C MET A 15 -1.94 8.36 -19.67
N LEU A 16 -1.44 9.36 -18.93
CA LEU A 16 -2.11 9.89 -17.74
C LEU A 16 -3.40 10.64 -18.05
N THR A 17 -3.52 11.21 -19.25
CA THR A 17 -4.65 12.07 -19.66
C THR A 17 -5.63 11.37 -20.59
N GLN A 18 -5.20 10.29 -21.24
CA GLN A 18 -5.94 9.58 -22.28
C GLN A 18 -6.01 8.06 -22.04
N PHE A 19 -5.89 7.62 -20.78
CA PHE A 19 -6.08 6.21 -20.46
C PHE A 19 -7.50 5.74 -20.85
N PRO A 20 -7.67 4.56 -21.46
CA PRO A 20 -8.96 4.08 -21.93
C PRO A 20 -10.05 4.05 -20.84
N GLU A 21 -11.29 4.36 -21.23
CA GLU A 21 -12.43 4.28 -20.32
C GLU A 21 -12.81 2.82 -20.06
N MET A 22 -12.20 2.24 -19.02
CA MET A 22 -12.41 0.85 -18.61
C MET A 22 -12.87 0.79 -17.15
N THR A 23 -13.64 -0.21 -16.78
CA THR A 23 -13.94 -0.51 -15.38
C THR A 23 -12.70 -1.05 -14.68
N LYS A 24 -12.65 -0.94 -13.34
CA LYS A 24 -11.55 -1.53 -12.55
C LYS A 24 -11.32 -3.01 -12.87
N LYS A 25 -12.39 -3.77 -13.12
CA LYS A 25 -12.32 -5.19 -13.44
C LYS A 25 -11.63 -5.42 -14.79
N GLU A 26 -11.97 -4.64 -15.80
CA GLU A 26 -11.38 -4.74 -17.14
C GLU A 26 -9.91 -4.33 -17.14
N ILE A 27 -9.55 -3.28 -16.39
CA ILE A 27 -8.15 -2.83 -16.25
C ILE A 27 -7.30 -3.96 -15.65
N ILE A 28 -7.77 -4.59 -14.58
CA ILE A 28 -7.06 -5.69 -13.93
C ILE A 28 -6.93 -6.89 -14.88
N ALA A 29 -8.03 -7.30 -15.52
CA ALA A 29 -8.02 -8.44 -16.43
C ALA A 29 -7.08 -8.24 -17.62
N GLN A 30 -7.08 -7.04 -18.22
CA GLN A 30 -6.19 -6.72 -19.33
C GLN A 30 -4.72 -6.70 -18.90
N ALA A 31 -4.41 -6.14 -17.72
CA ALA A 31 -3.05 -6.10 -17.20
C ALA A 31 -2.52 -7.51 -16.88
N GLU A 32 -3.33 -8.37 -16.27
CA GLU A 32 -2.99 -9.77 -15.99
C GLU A 32 -2.77 -10.56 -17.28
N GLN A 33 -3.68 -10.41 -18.26
CA GLN A 33 -3.54 -11.07 -19.55
C GLN A 33 -2.28 -10.62 -20.29
N ASN A 34 -1.99 -9.32 -20.31
CA ASN A 34 -0.79 -8.79 -20.96
C ASN A 34 0.48 -9.29 -20.27
N ALA A 35 0.50 -9.32 -18.93
CA ALA A 35 1.65 -9.83 -18.18
C ALA A 35 1.92 -11.31 -18.49
N LEU A 36 0.87 -12.14 -18.55
CA LEU A 36 0.99 -13.55 -18.91
C LEU A 36 1.52 -13.72 -20.34
N GLN A 37 0.94 -13.01 -21.31
CA GLN A 37 1.38 -13.07 -22.71
C GLN A 37 2.85 -12.68 -22.87
N MET A 38 3.27 -11.57 -22.27
CA MET A 38 4.65 -11.10 -22.38
C MET A 38 5.66 -12.04 -21.70
N MET A 39 5.26 -12.73 -20.62
CA MET A 39 6.07 -13.77 -19.97
C MET A 39 6.16 -15.03 -20.85
N ASP A 40 5.02 -15.50 -21.37
CA ASP A 40 4.93 -16.71 -22.20
C ASP A 40 5.70 -16.58 -23.52
N ASP A 41 5.72 -15.39 -24.11
CA ASP A 41 6.46 -15.09 -25.35
C ASP A 41 7.99 -15.03 -25.13
N GLY A 42 8.46 -15.11 -23.88
CA GLY A 42 9.90 -15.03 -23.54
C GLY A 42 10.51 -13.65 -23.81
N HIS A 43 9.68 -12.62 -23.96
CA HIS A 43 10.07 -11.25 -24.29
C HIS A 43 10.27 -10.36 -23.06
N LEU A 44 10.37 -10.97 -21.87
CA LEU A 44 10.50 -10.26 -20.60
C LEU A 44 11.68 -10.76 -19.78
N ASP A 45 12.52 -9.84 -19.32
CA ASP A 45 13.27 -10.02 -18.08
C ASP A 45 12.35 -9.56 -16.93
N GLU A 46 11.98 -10.50 -16.06
CA GLU A 46 11.00 -10.26 -15.00
C GLU A 46 11.52 -9.23 -13.99
N PHE A 47 12.83 -9.20 -13.73
CA PHE A 47 13.44 -8.29 -12.76
C PHE A 47 13.58 -6.88 -13.30
N GLU A 48 14.05 -6.70 -14.54
CA GLU A 48 14.13 -5.38 -15.17
C GLU A 48 12.75 -4.74 -15.31
N THR A 49 11.76 -5.57 -15.62
CA THR A 49 10.40 -5.13 -15.83
C THR A 49 9.72 -4.75 -14.54
N ILE A 50 9.78 -5.60 -13.51
CA ILE A 50 9.17 -5.27 -12.22
C ILE A 50 9.86 -4.04 -11.60
N ALA A 51 11.17 -3.87 -11.78
CA ALA A 51 11.88 -2.67 -11.35
C ALA A 51 11.36 -1.41 -12.07
N SER A 52 11.08 -1.51 -13.37
CA SER A 52 10.50 -0.40 -14.15
C SER A 52 9.06 -0.09 -13.75
N VAL A 53 8.25 -1.12 -13.49
CA VAL A 53 6.87 -0.99 -12.99
C VAL A 53 6.84 -0.29 -11.62
N GLU A 54 7.71 -0.67 -10.68
CA GLU A 54 7.75 -0.02 -9.35
C GLU A 54 8.14 1.47 -9.44
N ARG A 55 9.07 1.83 -10.33
CA ARG A 55 9.39 3.25 -10.59
C ARG A 55 8.21 4.01 -11.20
N LEU A 56 7.52 3.42 -12.17
CA LEU A 56 6.34 4.02 -12.78
C LEU A 56 5.22 4.20 -11.77
N LYS A 57 4.96 3.18 -10.95
CA LYS A 57 3.98 3.23 -9.87
C LYS A 57 4.27 4.37 -8.90
N ALA A 58 5.51 4.54 -8.46
CA ALA A 58 5.91 5.64 -7.59
C ALA A 58 5.63 7.02 -8.23
N TYR A 59 5.93 7.17 -9.52
CA TYR A 59 5.62 8.38 -10.27
C TYR A 59 4.10 8.65 -10.33
N VAL A 60 3.31 7.65 -10.74
CA VAL A 60 1.85 7.76 -10.87
C VAL A 60 1.20 8.07 -9.52
N GLU A 61 1.64 7.42 -8.44
CA GLU A 61 1.17 7.68 -7.08
C GLU A 61 1.47 9.12 -6.64
N SER A 62 2.68 9.60 -6.89
CA SER A 62 3.08 10.98 -6.57
C SER A 62 2.29 12.01 -7.38
N TYR A 63 2.13 11.77 -8.68
CA TYR A 63 1.32 12.60 -9.59
C TYR A 63 -0.14 12.66 -9.13
N SER A 64 -0.76 11.49 -8.90
CA SER A 64 -2.14 11.37 -8.42
C SER A 64 -2.37 12.09 -7.09
N LYS A 65 -1.45 11.91 -6.13
CA LYS A 65 -1.50 12.60 -4.83
C LYS A 65 -1.42 14.12 -4.99
N SER A 66 -0.62 14.60 -5.92
CA SER A 66 -0.42 16.03 -6.17
C SER A 66 -1.67 16.64 -6.81
N ILE A 67 -2.23 16.03 -7.85
CA ILE A 67 -3.49 16.47 -8.47
C ILE A 67 -4.65 16.41 -7.46
N ARG A 68 -4.76 15.32 -6.69
CA ARG A 68 -5.83 15.19 -5.68
C ARG A 68 -5.83 16.31 -4.65
N LYS A 69 -4.66 16.83 -4.26
CA LYS A 69 -4.56 17.99 -3.34
C LYS A 69 -5.02 19.30 -3.97
N MET A 70 -5.00 19.41 -5.30
CA MET A 70 -5.45 20.58 -6.05
C MET A 70 -6.96 20.58 -6.28
N ILE A 71 -7.64 19.44 -6.08
CA ILE A 71 -9.10 19.34 -6.17
C ILE A 71 -9.67 19.73 -4.80
N ASP A 72 -10.31 20.90 -4.73
CA ASP A 72 -10.92 21.48 -3.53
C ASP A 72 -12.44 21.34 -3.48
N GLN A 73 -13.07 21.10 -4.65
CA GLN A 73 -14.49 20.80 -4.78
C GLN A 73 -14.75 19.78 -5.89
N VAL A 74 -15.88 19.08 -5.81
CA VAL A 74 -16.44 18.27 -6.89
C VAL A 74 -17.67 18.99 -7.48
N PRO A 75 -17.92 18.92 -8.80
CA PRO A 75 -19.04 19.64 -9.44
C PRO A 75 -20.41 19.31 -8.86
N GLU A 76 -20.59 18.06 -8.44
CA GLU A 76 -21.82 17.52 -7.85
C GLU A 76 -21.45 16.60 -6.68
N LYS A 77 -22.43 16.25 -5.83
CA LYS A 77 -22.22 15.37 -4.66
C LYS A 77 -21.54 14.05 -5.04
N GLU A 78 -21.91 13.49 -6.18
CA GLU A 78 -21.25 12.36 -6.82
C GLU A 78 -20.98 12.70 -8.28
N TYR A 79 -19.74 13.09 -8.58
CA TYR A 79 -19.31 13.37 -9.95
C TYR A 79 -18.74 12.08 -10.58
N LYS A 80 -19.23 11.67 -11.75
CA LYS A 80 -18.75 10.46 -12.44
C LYS A 80 -18.03 10.83 -13.73
N LYS A 81 -16.82 10.30 -13.93
CA LYS A 81 -16.05 10.48 -15.16
C LYS A 81 -15.23 9.24 -15.43
N SER A 82 -15.29 8.72 -16.66
CA SER A 82 -14.48 7.58 -17.12
C SER A 82 -14.56 6.36 -16.17
N ASN A 83 -15.78 6.00 -15.77
CA ASN A 83 -16.08 4.93 -14.80
C ASN A 83 -15.50 5.10 -13.38
N VAL A 84 -15.02 6.31 -13.04
CA VAL A 84 -14.57 6.69 -11.69
C VAL A 84 -15.60 7.63 -11.05
N VAL A 85 -15.93 7.38 -9.78
CA VAL A 85 -16.82 8.22 -8.98
C VAL A 85 -15.99 9.09 -8.03
N PHE A 86 -16.23 10.38 -8.06
CA PHE A 86 -15.61 11.40 -7.23
C PHE A 86 -16.65 11.95 -6.25
N SER A 87 -16.30 11.96 -4.97
CA SER A 87 -17.11 12.56 -3.91
C SER A 87 -16.19 13.15 -2.86
N MET A 88 -16.57 14.30 -2.30
CA MET A 88 -15.89 14.86 -1.14
C MET A 88 -16.69 14.61 0.13
N ARG A 89 -16.00 14.23 1.20
CA ARG A 89 -16.58 14.06 2.53
C ARG A 89 -15.67 14.70 3.57
N ASN A 90 -16.26 15.32 4.57
CA ASN A 90 -15.54 15.69 5.78
C ASN A 90 -15.23 14.40 6.56
N THR A 91 -13.96 14.16 6.90
CA THR A 91 -13.55 12.97 7.67
C THR A 91 -13.86 13.09 9.16
N GLY A 92 -14.32 14.25 9.61
CA GLY A 92 -14.46 14.60 11.01
C GLY A 92 -13.10 14.82 11.68
N ASP A 93 -13.18 15.26 12.93
CA ASP A 93 -12.01 15.46 13.76
C ASP A 93 -11.41 14.12 14.17
N ARG A 94 -10.09 14.03 14.15
CA ARG A 94 -9.34 12.90 14.74
C ARG A 94 -8.81 13.33 16.09
N LEU A 95 -9.38 12.79 17.14
CA LEU A 95 -8.93 13.03 18.50
C LEU A 95 -7.57 12.36 18.74
N ASP A 96 -6.67 13.07 19.39
CA ASP A 96 -5.38 12.53 19.81
C ASP A 96 -5.51 11.91 21.20
N TYR A 97 -5.88 10.62 21.25
CA TYR A 97 -6.07 9.90 22.50
C TYR A 97 -4.76 9.73 23.31
N MET A 98 -3.59 9.92 22.70
CA MET A 98 -2.30 9.83 23.40
C MET A 98 -2.06 11.02 24.34
N GLN A 99 -2.89 12.06 24.27
CA GLN A 99 -2.86 13.15 25.23
C GLN A 99 -3.42 12.76 26.61
N ASP A 100 -4.15 11.65 26.69
CA ASP A 100 -4.62 11.10 27.96
C ASP A 100 -3.57 10.15 28.54
N ASP A 101 -3.01 10.51 29.70
CA ASP A 101 -1.94 9.75 30.36
C ASP A 101 -2.36 8.29 30.65
N ILE A 102 -3.64 8.05 30.95
CA ILE A 102 -4.17 6.70 31.22
C ILE A 102 -4.16 5.88 29.93
N TYR A 103 -4.67 6.43 28.84
CA TYR A 103 -4.71 5.79 27.53
C TYR A 103 -3.29 5.49 27.03
N GLU A 104 -2.36 6.45 27.15
CA GLU A 104 -0.96 6.24 26.77
C GLU A 104 -0.35 5.08 27.56
N LYS A 105 -0.53 5.08 28.89
CA LYS A 105 -0.05 4.01 29.77
C LYS A 105 -0.60 2.65 29.36
N LEU A 106 -1.90 2.54 29.14
CA LEU A 106 -2.55 1.28 28.71
C LEU A 106 -2.04 0.83 27.33
N SER A 107 -1.85 1.76 26.40
CA SER A 107 -1.28 1.47 25.08
C SER A 107 0.12 0.87 25.18
N ASN A 108 0.96 1.42 26.07
CA ASN A 108 2.31 0.92 26.31
C ASN A 108 2.30 -0.45 26.98
N GLN A 109 1.45 -0.67 27.99
CA GLN A 109 1.28 -1.98 28.62
C GLN A 109 0.84 -3.06 27.63
N LEU A 110 -0.04 -2.73 26.68
CA LEU A 110 -0.46 -3.66 25.63
C LEU A 110 0.70 -4.02 24.68
N LYS A 111 1.55 -3.05 24.32
CA LYS A 111 2.75 -3.29 23.50
C LYS A 111 3.74 -4.19 24.23
N GLU A 112 4.06 -3.89 25.49
CA GLU A 112 4.93 -4.69 26.34
C GLU A 112 4.42 -6.13 26.47
N ARG A 113 3.12 -6.30 26.71
CA ARG A 113 2.51 -7.63 26.78
C ARG A 113 2.65 -8.39 25.46
N ALA A 114 2.44 -7.72 24.32
CA ALA A 114 2.61 -8.33 23.01
C ALA A 114 4.06 -8.78 22.76
N ASP A 115 5.05 -8.01 23.20
CA ASP A 115 6.46 -8.36 23.05
C ASP A 115 6.86 -9.52 23.97
N LEU A 116 6.38 -9.54 25.21
CA LEU A 116 6.56 -10.69 26.11
C LEU A 116 5.97 -11.97 25.52
N LEU A 117 4.79 -11.91 24.88
CA LEU A 117 4.19 -13.06 24.20
C LEU A 117 5.05 -13.57 23.03
N LYS A 118 5.69 -12.66 22.26
CA LYS A 118 6.63 -13.03 21.20
C LYS A 118 7.90 -13.69 21.75
N VAL A 119 8.41 -13.20 22.87
CA VAL A 119 9.58 -13.79 23.54
C VAL A 119 9.21 -15.17 24.09
N ALA A 120 8.10 -15.28 24.82
CA ALA A 120 7.60 -16.55 25.36
C ALA A 120 7.42 -17.60 24.28
N TYR A 121 6.90 -17.24 23.10
CA TYR A 121 6.78 -18.13 21.96
C TYR A 121 8.12 -18.72 21.48
N LYS A 122 9.19 -17.92 21.46
CA LYS A 122 10.53 -18.32 20.99
C LYS A 122 11.37 -19.02 22.05
N SER A 123 11.12 -18.74 23.33
CA SER A 123 11.90 -19.27 24.45
C SER A 123 11.55 -20.73 24.76
N THR A 124 12.52 -21.49 25.23
CA THR A 124 12.29 -22.82 25.84
C THR A 124 11.77 -22.69 27.26
N ASP A 125 12.27 -21.69 27.99
CA ASP A 125 11.98 -21.46 29.40
C ASP A 125 10.71 -20.65 29.62
N ALA A 126 10.18 -20.74 30.85
CA ALA A 126 9.04 -19.92 31.27
C ALA A 126 9.43 -18.44 31.36
N ILE A 127 8.65 -17.58 30.71
CA ILE A 127 8.77 -16.13 30.78
C ILE A 127 7.71 -15.60 31.75
N TYR A 128 8.07 -14.62 32.56
CA TYR A 128 7.20 -13.95 33.51
C TYR A 128 7.17 -12.45 33.22
N ASP A 129 6.04 -11.80 33.46
CA ASP A 129 5.92 -10.35 33.39
C ASP A 129 6.40 -9.66 34.69
N ALA A 130 6.29 -8.33 34.73
CA ALA A 130 6.72 -7.51 35.86
C ALA A 130 5.98 -7.83 37.17
N ASP A 131 4.77 -8.36 37.09
CA ASP A 131 3.95 -8.75 38.23
C ASP A 131 4.22 -10.20 38.66
N GLY A 132 5.17 -10.89 38.01
CA GLY A 132 5.51 -12.29 38.28
C GLY A 132 4.50 -13.28 37.71
N VAL A 133 3.61 -12.85 36.82
CA VAL A 133 2.63 -13.73 36.17
C VAL A 133 3.28 -14.39 34.97
N GLN A 134 3.11 -15.70 34.87
CA GLN A 134 3.65 -16.46 33.75
C GLN A 134 2.99 -16.02 32.43
N VAL A 135 3.82 -15.68 31.46
CA VAL A 135 3.40 -15.32 30.11
C VAL A 135 3.17 -16.62 29.32
N PRO A 136 1.94 -16.90 28.86
CA PRO A 136 1.65 -18.14 28.16
C PRO A 136 2.28 -18.15 26.76
N LYS A 137 2.62 -19.34 26.26
CA LYS A 137 2.92 -19.53 24.85
C LYS A 137 1.62 -19.52 24.04
N VAL A 138 1.53 -18.60 23.09
CA VAL A 138 0.40 -18.49 22.17
C VAL A 138 0.69 -19.22 20.85
N GLY A 139 -0.35 -19.75 20.20
CA GLY A 139 -0.22 -20.47 18.93
C GLY A 139 -0.01 -19.55 17.73
N ILE A 140 0.46 -20.14 16.63
CA ILE A 140 0.56 -19.44 15.34
C ILE A 140 -0.82 -19.40 14.69
N LYS A 141 -1.32 -18.20 14.33
CA LYS A 141 -2.56 -18.05 13.55
C LYS A 141 -2.35 -18.30 12.06
N THR A 142 -1.21 -17.85 11.53
CA THR A 142 -0.82 -17.99 10.13
C THR A 142 0.68 -18.21 10.06
N HIS A 143 1.13 -19.24 9.34
CA HIS A 143 2.56 -19.49 9.12
C HIS A 143 3.15 -18.46 8.16
N GLY A 144 4.41 -18.07 8.41
CA GLY A 144 5.16 -17.24 7.47
C GLY A 144 5.47 -18.01 6.19
N GLY A 145 5.37 -17.34 5.05
CA GLY A 145 5.86 -17.82 3.76
C GLY A 145 6.94 -16.87 3.23
N GLU A 146 7.74 -17.36 2.29
CA GLU A 146 8.66 -16.49 1.55
C GLU A 146 7.87 -15.59 0.60
N VAL A 147 8.20 -14.31 0.61
CA VAL A 147 7.58 -13.30 -0.27
C VAL A 147 8.68 -12.48 -0.92
N LEU A 148 8.51 -12.18 -2.21
CA LEU A 148 9.40 -11.25 -2.91
C LEU A 148 9.26 -9.85 -2.26
N THR A 149 10.37 -9.29 -1.80
CA THR A 149 10.42 -7.92 -1.25
C THR A 149 11.16 -7.04 -2.24
N ILE A 150 10.50 -6.00 -2.74
CA ILE A 150 11.10 -5.01 -3.65
C ILE A 150 11.27 -3.69 -2.88
N LYS A 151 12.48 -3.13 -2.90
CA LYS A 151 12.81 -1.83 -2.30
C LYS A 151 13.54 -1.02 -3.35
N PHE A 152 13.17 0.25 -3.53
CA PHE A 152 13.86 1.21 -4.38
C PHE A 152 14.05 2.53 -3.64
#